data_AF-A0A9D4RDM9-F1
#
_entry.id   AF-A0A9D4RDM9-F1
#
_cell.length_a   1.000
_cell.length_b   1.000
_cell.length_c   1.000
_cell.angle_alpha   90.00
_cell.angle_beta   90.00
_cell.angle_gamma   90.00
#
_symmetry.space_group_name_H-M   'P 1'
#
loop_
_entity.id
_entity.type
_entity.pdbx_description
1 polymer ?
#
loop_
_entity_poly.entity_id
_entity_poly.type
_entity_poly.pdbx_seq_one_letter_code
_entity_poly.pdbx_strand_id
1 'polypeptide(L)'
;MLIFLDTFINFIKLLTSLNWRRLDLRRIDQRLVMFHNILHNQVAIPIPDYLKPITRPSRTSHTKAFQNIQTTTDCHKFPSFPEQSSTGMLYLPTLLTSLDLSSAWLLAG
;
A
#
# COMPACT_ATOMS: atom_id res chain seq x y z
N MET A 1 -2.64 -38.41 12.29
CA MET A 1 -2.99 -37.08 12.83
C MET A 1 -2.32 -36.78 14.17
N LEU A 2 -2.26 -37.74 15.11
CA LEU A 2 -1.64 -37.54 16.44
C LEU A 2 -0.14 -37.21 16.41
N ILE A 3 0.64 -37.89 15.55
CA ILE A 3 2.09 -37.67 15.39
C ILE A 3 2.43 -36.21 15.02
N PHE A 4 1.55 -35.55 14.28
CA PHE A 4 1.76 -34.15 13.85
C PHE A 4 1.51 -33.15 14.99
N LEU A 5 0.56 -33.46 15.88
CA LEU A 5 0.31 -32.66 17.08
C LEU A 5 1.44 -32.79 18.09
N ASP A 6 1.94 -34.00 18.31
CA ASP A 6 3.03 -34.24 19.26
C ASP A 6 4.34 -33.56 18.84
N THR A 7 4.65 -33.59 17.53
CA THR A 7 5.81 -32.89 16.97
C THR A 7 5.68 -31.37 17.06
N PHE A 8 4.48 -30.82 16.82
CA PHE A 8 4.21 -29.39 16.99
C PHE A 8 4.32 -28.92 18.44
N ILE A 9 3.81 -29.71 19.39
CA ILE A 9 3.91 -29.41 20.84
C ILE A 9 5.37 -29.44 21.29
N ASN A 10 6.15 -30.42 20.85
CA ASN A 10 7.58 -30.50 21.16
C ASN A 10 8.36 -29.31 20.58
N PHE A 11 8.01 -28.86 19.38
CA PHE A 11 8.60 -27.66 18.78
C PHE A 11 8.29 -26.39 19.59
N ILE A 12 7.05 -26.20 20.05
CA ILE A 12 6.70 -25.05 20.90
C ILE A 12 7.46 -25.08 22.23
N LYS A 13 7.63 -26.25 22.84
CA LYS A 13 8.43 -26.41 24.07
C LYS A 13 9.89 -26.03 23.85
N LEU A 14 10.49 -26.43 22.74
CA LEU A 14 11.86 -26.05 22.35
C LEU A 14 12.00 -24.53 22.15
N LEU A 15 11.05 -23.90 21.45
CA LEU A 15 11.07 -22.44 21.26
C LEU A 15 10.97 -21.70 22.61
N THR A 16 10.19 -22.23 23.53
CA THR A 16 10.01 -21.65 24.87
C THR A 16 11.26 -21.82 25.73
N SER A 17 11.95 -22.96 25.67
CA SER A 17 13.22 -23.17 26.41
C SER A 17 14.35 -22.28 25.89
N LEU A 18 14.34 -21.97 24.60
CA LEU A 18 15.27 -21.03 23.96
C LEU A 18 14.90 -19.56 24.21
N ASN A 19 13.82 -19.28 24.96
CA ASN A 19 13.26 -17.94 25.18
C ASN A 19 13.03 -17.17 23.87
N TRP A 20 12.71 -17.89 22.78
CA TRP A 20 12.46 -17.26 21.49
C TRP A 20 11.03 -16.77 21.39
N ARG A 21 10.88 -15.52 20.94
CA ARG A 21 9.58 -14.94 20.62
C ARG A 21 8.97 -15.67 19.41
N ARG A 22 7.62 -15.72 19.38
CA ARG A 22 6.86 -16.35 18.29
C ARG A 22 7.28 -15.82 16.92
N LEU A 23 7.23 -16.69 15.92
CA LEU A 23 7.66 -16.36 14.56
C LEU A 23 6.94 -15.14 13.98
N ASP A 24 5.63 -15.00 14.25
CA ASP A 24 4.83 -13.89 13.73
C ASP A 24 5.30 -12.53 14.29
N LEU A 25 5.61 -12.46 15.58
CA LEU A 25 6.19 -11.27 16.20
C LEU A 25 7.53 -10.92 15.58
N ARG A 26 8.40 -11.92 15.34
CA ARG A 26 9.70 -11.69 14.70
C ARG A 26 9.55 -11.16 13.27
N ARG A 27 8.57 -11.65 12.51
CA ARG A 27 8.26 -11.16 11.16
C ARG A 27 7.76 -9.72 11.19
N ILE A 28 6.94 -9.35 12.18
CA ILE A 28 6.48 -7.96 12.38
C ILE A 28 7.67 -7.05 12.70
N ASP A 29 8.54 -7.46 13.63
CA ASP A 29 9.72 -6.69 14.01
C ASP A 29 10.67 -6.46 12.82
N GLN A 30 10.93 -7.50 12.01
CA GLN A 30 11.78 -7.39 10.84
C GLN A 30 11.25 -6.37 9.82
N ARG A 31 9.93 -6.38 9.58
CA ARG A 31 9.28 -5.38 8.72
C ARG A 31 9.42 -3.98 9.30
N LEU A 32 9.22 -3.82 10.62
CA LEU A 32 9.34 -2.54 11.31
C LEU A 32 10.76 -1.97 11.21
N VAL A 33 11.78 -2.81 11.46
CA VAL A 33 13.20 -2.43 11.33
C VAL A 33 13.54 -2.03 9.89
N MET A 34 13.05 -2.78 8.90
CA MET A 34 13.25 -2.43 7.50
C MET A 34 12.64 -1.06 7.16
N PHE A 35 11.39 -0.82 7.58
CA PHE A 35 10.75 0.48 7.39
C PHE A 35 11.56 1.61 8.04
N HIS A 36 11.98 1.44 9.29
CA HIS A 36 12.83 2.43 9.97
C HIS A 36 14.09 2.76 9.17
N ASN A 37 14.81 1.74 8.68
CA ASN A 37 16.04 1.96 7.94
C ASN A 37 15.81 2.66 6.59
N ILE A 38 14.68 2.37 5.93
CA ILE A 38 14.27 3.07 4.70
C ILE A 38 13.97 4.54 5.01
N LEU A 39 13.24 4.84 6.09
CA LEU A 39 12.92 6.21 6.51
C LEU A 39 14.14 7.05 6.86
N HIS A 40 15.18 6.41 7.36
CA HIS A 40 16.45 7.05 7.73
C HIS A 40 17.50 6.99 6.60
N ASN A 41 17.11 6.55 5.39
CA ASN A 41 18.00 6.42 4.23
C ASN A 41 19.27 5.58 4.51
N GLN A 42 19.20 4.66 5.49
CA GLN A 42 20.30 3.75 5.85
C GLN A 42 20.42 2.58 4.88
N VAL A 43 19.43 2.42 3.99
CA VAL A 43 19.37 1.41 2.94
C VAL A 43 19.11 2.11 1.61
N ALA A 44 19.73 1.63 0.54
CA ALA A 44 19.58 2.16 -0.82
C ALA A 44 18.23 1.76 -1.48
N ILE A 45 17.13 1.85 -0.73
CA ILE A 45 15.78 1.66 -1.24
C ILE A 45 15.11 3.04 -1.22
N PRO A 46 14.80 3.64 -2.37
CA PRO A 46 14.10 4.91 -2.42
C PRO A 46 12.67 4.73 -1.89
N ILE A 47 12.17 5.72 -1.14
CA ILE A 47 10.77 5.76 -0.73
C ILE A 47 9.94 6.08 -1.97
N PRO A 48 8.93 5.28 -2.31
CA PRO A 48 8.11 5.54 -3.49
C PRO A 48 7.21 6.76 -3.31
N ASP A 49 6.99 7.52 -4.40
CA ASP A 49 6.29 8.82 -4.42
C ASP A 49 4.84 8.77 -3.92
N TYR A 50 4.23 7.59 -3.91
CA TYR A 50 2.87 7.41 -3.40
C TYR A 50 2.81 7.46 -1.87
N LEU A 51 3.88 7.11 -1.15
CA LEU A 51 3.92 7.15 0.31
C LEU A 51 4.12 8.58 0.79
N LYS A 52 3.01 9.25 1.12
CA LYS A 52 3.03 10.62 1.66
C LYS A 52 2.97 10.61 3.19
N PRO A 53 3.79 11.40 3.89
CA PRO A 53 3.62 11.60 5.32
C PRO A 53 2.28 12.25 5.63
N ILE A 54 1.73 12.00 6.82
CA ILE A 54 0.52 12.68 7.29
C ILE A 54 0.86 14.16 7.52
N THR A 55 0.26 15.03 6.71
CA THR A 55 0.44 16.49 6.82
C THR A 55 -0.54 17.12 7.81
N ARG A 56 -1.71 16.49 8.00
CA ARG A 56 -2.75 16.97 8.93
C ARG A 56 -2.72 16.14 10.22
N PRO A 57 -2.40 16.73 11.38
CA PRO A 57 -2.47 16.00 12.64
C PRO A 57 -3.93 15.63 12.93
N SER A 58 -4.19 14.33 13.09
CA SER A 58 -5.42 13.80 13.69
C SER A 58 -5.14 13.39 15.13
N ARG A 59 -6.17 13.36 15.97
CA ARG A 59 -6.07 13.00 17.40
C ARG A 59 -5.47 11.61 17.63
N THR A 60 -5.55 10.72 16.64
CA THR A 60 -5.08 9.33 16.71
C THR A 60 -3.78 9.10 15.92
N SER A 61 -3.25 10.12 15.25
CA SER A 61 -2.08 9.97 14.38
C SER A 61 -0.78 10.32 15.10
N HIS A 62 0.28 9.55 14.82
CA HIS A 62 1.62 9.88 15.27
C HIS A 62 2.37 10.74 14.24
N THR A 63 3.33 11.56 14.69
CA THR A 63 4.08 12.49 13.84
C THR A 63 4.82 11.83 12.67
N LYS A 64 5.27 10.57 12.84
CA LYS A 64 6.00 9.81 11.80
C LYS A 64 5.08 8.93 10.93
N ALA A 65 3.80 9.26 10.83
CA ALA A 65 2.81 8.42 10.14
C ALA A 65 2.81 8.70 8.65
N PHE A 66 2.54 7.64 7.90
CA PHE A 66 2.25 7.71 6.47
C PHE A 66 0.74 7.64 6.25
N GLN A 67 0.30 8.27 5.16
CA GLN A 67 -1.09 8.20 4.72
C GLN A 67 -1.39 6.78 4.23
N ASN A 68 -2.47 6.20 4.77
CA ASN A 68 -2.96 4.92 4.29
C ASN A 68 -3.71 5.12 2.97
N ILE A 69 -3.16 4.61 1.87
CA ILE A 69 -3.80 4.66 0.56
C ILE A 69 -4.79 3.50 0.50
N GLN A 70 -6.07 3.82 0.66
CA GLN A 70 -7.16 2.86 0.50
C GLN A 70 -8.02 3.25 -0.69
N THR A 71 -8.37 2.28 -1.53
CA THR A 71 -9.41 2.46 -2.54
C THR A 71 -10.75 2.54 -1.81
N THR A 72 -11.48 3.64 -1.96
CA THR A 72 -12.86 3.74 -1.46
C THR A 72 -13.76 2.89 -2.35
N THR A 73 -13.76 1.57 -2.14
CA THR A 73 -14.83 0.69 -2.65
C THR A 73 -15.99 0.80 -1.68
N ASP A 74 -16.61 1.97 -1.64
CA ASP A 74 -17.85 2.17 -0.92
C ASP A 74 -18.98 1.53 -1.74
N CYS A 75 -19.08 0.21 -1.65
CA CYS A 75 -20.20 -0.54 -2.24
C CYS A 75 -21.54 -0.27 -1.52
N HIS A 76 -21.56 0.58 -0.49
CA HIS A 76 -22.73 0.86 0.33
C HIS A 76 -23.24 2.31 0.27
N LYS A 77 -22.61 3.22 -0.49
CA LYS A 77 -23.08 4.61 -0.68
C LYS A 77 -23.72 4.95 -2.03
N PHE A 78 -24.11 3.96 -2.84
CA PHE A 78 -24.97 4.20 -3.99
C PHE A 78 -26.19 3.26 -4.01
N PRO A 79 -27.33 3.63 -3.38
CA PRO A 79 -28.61 2.95 -3.60
C PRO A 79 -29.39 3.55 -4.79
N SER A 80 -28.71 3.95 -5.87
CA SER A 80 -29.39 4.37 -7.11
C SER A 80 -28.44 4.26 -8.30
N PHE A 81 -28.26 3.04 -8.80
CA PHE A 81 -27.77 2.82 -10.15
C PHE A 81 -29.02 2.75 -11.05
N PRO A 82 -29.31 3.75 -11.91
CA PRO A 82 -30.25 3.53 -12.99
C PRO A 82 -29.54 2.63 -14.02
N GLU A 83 -30.14 1.47 -14.29
CA GLU A 83 -29.82 0.66 -15.47
C GLU A 83 -29.97 1.53 -16.71
N GLN A 84 -28.88 2.11 -17.20
CA GLN A 84 -28.82 2.69 -18.54
C GLN A 84 -27.53 2.23 -19.21
N SER A 85 -27.73 1.22 -20.06
CA SER A 85 -27.07 0.93 -21.32
C SER A 85 -25.59 1.27 -21.48
N SER A 86 -24.87 0.22 -21.89
CA SER A 86 -23.58 0.22 -22.58
C SER A 86 -23.41 1.35 -23.63
N THR A 87 -23.01 2.56 -23.22
CA THR A 87 -22.54 3.61 -24.14
C THR A 87 -21.49 4.55 -23.50
N GLY A 88 -21.26 4.50 -22.19
CA GLY A 88 -20.29 5.38 -21.50
C GLY A 88 -18.86 4.86 -21.34
N MET A 89 -18.50 3.69 -21.86
CA MET A 89 -17.14 3.10 -21.73
C MET A 89 -16.12 3.62 -22.76
N LEU A 90 -16.30 4.83 -23.30
CA LEU A 90 -15.32 5.50 -24.16
C LEU A 90 -15.12 6.98 -23.78
N TYR A 91 -15.00 7.27 -22.49
CA TYR A 91 -14.46 8.56 -22.04
C TYR A 91 -13.54 8.39 -20.82
N LEU A 92 -12.59 7.46 -20.94
CA LEU A 92 -11.29 7.67 -20.31
C LEU A 92 -10.64 8.80 -21.12
N PRO A 93 -10.26 9.94 -20.51
CA PRO A 93 -9.56 10.97 -21.25
C PRO A 93 -8.22 10.40 -21.71
N THR A 94 -8.15 10.13 -23.00
CA THR A 94 -6.94 10.08 -23.84
C THR A 94 -6.22 11.43 -23.86
N LEU A 95 -6.14 12.13 -22.72
CA LEU A 95 -5.50 13.44 -22.57
C LEU A 95 -4.06 13.29 -22.06
N LEU A 96 -3.32 12.32 -22.61
CA LEU A 96 -1.86 12.24 -22.43
C LEU A 96 -1.11 11.99 -23.74
N THR A 97 -1.78 12.01 -24.90
CA THR A 97 -1.15 11.74 -26.20
C THR A 97 -1.36 12.83 -27.26
N SER A 98 -1.90 14.00 -26.91
CA SER A 98 -2.03 15.11 -27.87
C SER A 98 -1.73 16.46 -27.24
N LEU A 99 -0.50 16.61 -26.75
CA LEU A 99 0.16 17.92 -26.79
C LEU A 99 1.18 17.86 -27.92
N ASP A 100 0.93 18.73 -28.90
CA ASP A 100 1.89 19.38 -29.78
C ASP A 100 2.48 18.58 -30.95
N LEU A 101 2.08 18.97 -32.17
CA LEU A 101 2.81 18.83 -33.45
C LEU A 101 2.04 19.40 -34.67
N SER A 102 0.89 20.08 -34.47
CA SER A 102 0.13 20.72 -35.57
C SER A 102 0.15 22.26 -35.56
N SER A 103 0.55 22.90 -34.46
CA SER A 103 0.57 24.37 -34.32
C SER A 103 1.92 25.04 -34.62
N ALA A 104 2.98 24.28 -34.95
CA ALA A 104 4.31 24.84 -35.20
C ALA A 104 4.52 25.42 -36.62
N TRP A 105 3.61 25.16 -37.58
CA TRP A 105 3.81 25.52 -39.00
C TRP A 105 2.99 26.71 -39.50
N LEU A 106 2.25 27.42 -38.64
CA LEU A 106 1.36 28.52 -39.06
C LEU A 106 1.81 29.93 -38.64
N LEU A 107 3.04 30.11 -38.15
CA LEU A 107 3.61 31.44 -37.82
C LEU A 107 4.99 31.71 -38.45
N ALA A 108 5.40 30.93 -39.46
CA ALA A 108 6.56 31.23 -40.29
C ALA A 108 6.14 31.19 -41.77
N GLY A 109 5.66 32.32 -42.27
CA GLY A 109 5.22 32.54 -43.65
C GLY A 109 4.66 33.94 -43.80
#